data_AF-A0A7X7NAL8-F1
#
_entry.id   AF-A0A7X7NAL8-F1
#
_cell.length_a   1.000
_cell.length_b   1.000
_cell.length_c   1.000
_cell.angle_alpha   90.00
_cell.angle_beta   90.00
_cell.angle_gamma   90.00
#
_symmetry.space_group_name_H-M   'P 1'
#
loop_
_entity.id
_entity.type
_entity.pdbx_description
1 polymer ?
#
loop_
_entity_poly.entity_id
_entity_poly.type
_entity_poly.pdbx_seq_one_letter_code
_entity_poly.pdbx_strand_id
1 'polypeptide(L)'
;MKSKSKRNWLILSLMSVLLASSVLLHGQQKWDPLDWDDDLILNADELSDGTNMYDPMSSAVSHARALVLGQLKSSGGISLPHAERFSFANSFTMEFLYSPVVDSTGTCNGTFFQFSDGAANWSVKIAANVITVEAFGEALSANALTEFTVSPESVKWVHVALVWERTEEVVIGEGEEAIVIPGEGKLCLLLNGDEVDSLTTDVLPDLALGQTALLADGFEQGFLDEFRFWSAARDFTVIKAYRFRHIMPGAANLVANYRFDDGGVSIEDFAKLPNFNRAAKIHEKILDPATPDAERTDLETELTAMFEYRLMAADSNVKCANMYTTTDDTYPQTVSVTAANVTIFRRGHALWVTAQNVAIPEQAAYYNDGFDTDEDGVADDGFPELDSTMIFAIVRKPNTSVLSTQVKDGDFMVYDWKGNSMWILSKDPAVAPASRNSVDNNELTLTKKALANRVSNPESNFTTGQDEDSDGVADDTAIAYPMKEAVEEDYVDTDGDMLPDDWEMAFFGDLETAGFGDVYGFTDTDGDGLNDYYEWLAGTDPTKPITGLPGQGTLTDAEFDSDGDGLSNLDEQKLGSPDGSTLGTNPSLVDTDDDGISDYVEIYGDLSVPGDEPKSGP
;
A
#
# COMPACT_ATOMS: atom_id res chain seq x y z
N MET A 1 3.92 -52.78 -37.31
CA MET A 1 3.52 -52.21 -36.01
C MET A 1 4.67 -52.16 -34.98
N LYS A 2 5.93 -51.87 -35.36
CA LYS A 2 7.06 -51.74 -34.40
C LYS A 2 7.86 -50.43 -34.50
N SER A 3 7.54 -49.52 -35.42
CA SER A 3 8.26 -48.25 -35.59
C SER A 3 7.56 -47.01 -34.99
N LYS A 4 6.23 -47.03 -34.79
CA LYS A 4 5.50 -45.91 -34.17
C LYS A 4 5.71 -45.80 -32.65
N SER A 5 5.92 -46.92 -31.95
CA SER A 5 6.10 -46.93 -30.49
C SER A 5 7.47 -46.38 -30.03
N LYS A 6 8.53 -46.53 -30.85
CA LYS A 6 9.86 -46.00 -30.50
C LYS A 6 9.97 -44.47 -30.67
N ARG A 7 9.17 -43.88 -31.57
CA ARG A 7 9.14 -42.42 -31.78
C ARG A 7 8.41 -41.69 -30.65
N ASN A 8 7.31 -42.26 -30.13
CA ASN A 8 6.62 -41.68 -28.98
C ASN A 8 7.42 -41.82 -27.67
N TRP A 9 8.21 -42.88 -27.51
CA TRP A 9 9.11 -43.02 -26.36
C TRP A 9 10.31 -42.06 -26.40
N LEU A 10 10.83 -41.73 -27.59
CA LEU A 10 11.88 -40.70 -27.72
C LEU A 10 11.36 -39.28 -27.46
N ILE A 11 10.11 -38.98 -27.86
CA ILE A 11 9.49 -37.66 -27.65
C ILE A 11 9.11 -37.47 -26.18
N LEU A 12 8.53 -38.48 -25.51
CA LEU A 12 8.29 -38.40 -24.06
C LEU A 12 9.60 -38.33 -23.25
N SER A 13 10.66 -39.03 -23.69
CA SER A 13 11.97 -38.99 -23.03
C SER A 13 12.72 -37.68 -23.27
N LEU A 14 12.51 -36.98 -24.39
CA LEU A 14 13.07 -35.63 -24.60
C LEU A 14 12.30 -34.58 -23.80
N MET A 15 10.96 -34.66 -23.71
CA MET A 15 10.17 -33.76 -22.85
C MET A 15 10.49 -33.93 -21.37
N SER A 16 10.72 -35.17 -20.90
CA SER A 16 11.11 -35.41 -19.50
C SER A 16 12.58 -35.14 -19.20
N VAL A 17 13.45 -35.05 -20.21
CA VAL A 17 14.84 -34.57 -20.05
C VAL A 17 14.92 -33.04 -20.16
N LEU A 18 14.03 -32.38 -20.93
CA LEU A 18 13.88 -30.92 -20.90
C LEU A 18 13.24 -30.44 -19.59
N LEU A 19 12.23 -31.15 -19.05
CA LEU A 19 11.71 -30.90 -17.70
C LEU A 19 12.68 -31.27 -16.57
N ALA A 20 13.71 -32.08 -16.82
CA ALA A 20 14.71 -32.46 -15.82
C ALA A 20 16.04 -31.73 -15.97
N SER A 21 16.26 -31.01 -17.08
CA SER A 21 17.45 -30.17 -17.29
C SER A 21 17.24 -28.73 -16.81
N SER A 22 16.02 -28.36 -16.41
CA SER A 22 15.69 -27.13 -15.67
C SER A 22 16.00 -27.21 -14.17
N VAL A 23 16.45 -28.38 -13.66
CA VAL A 23 16.67 -28.62 -12.21
C VAL A 23 18.08 -28.19 -11.74
N LEU A 24 18.88 -27.52 -12.58
CA LEU A 24 20.19 -27.02 -12.18
C LEU A 24 20.34 -25.56 -12.63
N LEU A 25 20.24 -24.66 -11.63
CA LEU A 25 20.35 -23.19 -11.67
C LEU A 25 19.07 -22.43 -12.07
N HIS A 26 18.04 -22.48 -11.22
CA HIS A 26 17.04 -21.41 -11.16
C HIS A 26 16.78 -21.08 -9.69
N GLY A 27 16.85 -19.80 -9.33
CA GLY A 27 16.10 -19.29 -8.19
C GLY A 27 14.63 -19.64 -8.37
N GLN A 28 13.85 -19.73 -7.29
CA GLN A 28 12.44 -20.04 -7.42
C GLN A 28 11.78 -19.05 -8.39
N GLN A 29 11.03 -19.56 -9.36
CA GLN A 29 10.23 -18.73 -10.27
C GLN A 29 9.26 -17.90 -9.40
N LYS A 30 9.36 -16.57 -9.49
CA LYS A 30 8.61 -15.62 -8.64
C LYS A 30 7.34 -15.09 -9.29
N TRP A 31 6.85 -15.75 -10.33
CA TRP A 31 5.68 -15.35 -11.13
C TRP A 31 4.90 -16.60 -11.56
N ASP A 32 3.57 -16.49 -11.64
CA ASP A 32 2.67 -17.54 -12.13
C ASP A 32 1.80 -16.98 -13.26
N PRO A 33 1.80 -17.56 -14.48
CA PRO A 33 0.95 -17.07 -15.56
C PRO A 33 -0.56 -17.34 -15.35
N LEU A 34 -0.95 -18.05 -14.29
CA LEU A 34 -2.34 -18.24 -13.88
C LEU A 34 -2.83 -17.18 -12.87
N ASP A 35 -1.91 -16.46 -12.25
CA ASP A 35 -2.11 -15.51 -11.13
C ASP A 35 -0.92 -14.54 -11.16
N TRP A 36 -1.06 -13.47 -11.96
CA TRP A 36 0.08 -12.62 -12.32
C TRP A 36 0.51 -11.70 -11.19
N ASP A 37 -0.47 -11.06 -10.56
CA ASP A 37 -0.32 -10.20 -9.39
C ASP A 37 -0.10 -10.97 -8.10
N ASP A 38 -0.29 -12.30 -8.11
CA ASP A 38 -0.01 -13.19 -6.98
C ASP A 38 -0.83 -12.76 -5.76
N ASP A 39 -2.15 -12.61 -5.92
CA ASP A 39 -3.05 -12.30 -4.80
C ASP A 39 -3.82 -13.54 -4.30
N LEU A 40 -3.59 -14.70 -4.93
CA LEU A 40 -4.28 -15.99 -4.77
C LEU A 40 -5.67 -16.09 -5.41
N ILE A 41 -6.12 -15.08 -6.12
CA ILE A 41 -7.24 -15.14 -7.04
C ILE A 41 -6.68 -15.39 -8.43
N LEU A 42 -7.28 -16.33 -9.17
CA LEU A 42 -6.77 -16.62 -10.50
C LEU A 42 -7.24 -15.52 -11.47
N ASN A 43 -6.38 -15.14 -12.42
CA ASN A 43 -6.69 -14.18 -13.48
C ASN A 43 -8.07 -14.40 -14.14
N ALA A 44 -8.48 -15.67 -14.28
CA ALA A 44 -9.74 -16.04 -14.91
C ALA A 44 -10.97 -15.77 -14.03
N ASP A 45 -10.81 -15.87 -12.71
CA ASP A 45 -11.86 -15.58 -11.73
C ASP A 45 -12.00 -14.06 -11.58
N GLU A 46 -10.89 -13.31 -11.57
CA GLU A 46 -10.90 -11.84 -11.54
C GLU A 46 -11.59 -11.22 -12.76
N LEU A 47 -11.28 -11.72 -13.96
CA LEU A 47 -11.99 -11.33 -15.19
C LEU A 47 -13.50 -11.60 -15.10
N SER A 48 -13.92 -12.61 -14.32
CA SER A 48 -15.34 -12.93 -14.13
C SER A 48 -16.02 -12.04 -13.10
N ASP A 49 -15.25 -11.53 -12.14
CA ASP A 49 -15.69 -10.68 -11.04
C ASP A 49 -15.54 -9.18 -11.36
N GLY A 50 -14.89 -8.84 -12.48
CA GLY A 50 -14.65 -7.47 -12.93
C GLY A 50 -13.49 -6.78 -12.20
N THR A 51 -12.60 -7.56 -11.60
CA THR A 51 -11.36 -7.07 -10.95
C THR A 51 -10.18 -7.20 -11.92
N ASN A 52 -9.05 -6.58 -11.57
CA ASN A 52 -7.91 -6.43 -12.45
C ASN A 52 -6.81 -7.45 -12.12
N MET A 53 -6.64 -8.44 -13.00
CA MET A 53 -5.64 -9.52 -12.93
C MET A 53 -4.16 -9.12 -12.92
N TYR A 54 -3.89 -7.82 -12.85
CA TYR A 54 -2.57 -7.20 -12.86
C TYR A 54 -2.41 -6.20 -11.72
N ASP A 55 -3.33 -6.20 -10.76
CA ASP A 55 -3.31 -5.30 -9.62
C ASP A 55 -3.58 -6.12 -8.35
N PRO A 56 -2.52 -6.38 -7.55
CA PRO A 56 -2.60 -7.16 -6.31
C PRO A 56 -3.60 -6.62 -5.28
N MET A 57 -4.13 -5.41 -5.48
CA MET A 57 -5.08 -4.74 -4.60
C MET A 57 -6.50 -4.62 -5.20
N SER A 58 -6.72 -5.06 -6.43
CA SER A 58 -8.00 -4.84 -7.14
C SER A 58 -9.10 -5.81 -6.76
N SER A 59 -8.72 -6.95 -6.19
CA SER A 59 -9.65 -7.95 -5.69
C SER A 59 -10.55 -7.35 -4.61
N ALA A 60 -11.84 -7.74 -4.64
CA ALA A 60 -12.77 -7.41 -3.56
C ALA A 60 -12.37 -8.08 -2.23
N VAL A 61 -11.43 -9.03 -2.27
CA VAL A 61 -10.81 -9.69 -1.12
C VAL A 61 -9.62 -8.85 -0.66
N SER A 62 -9.84 -7.99 0.33
CA SER A 62 -8.85 -6.99 0.77
C SER A 62 -7.84 -7.52 1.79
N HIS A 63 -6.81 -8.24 1.37
CA HIS A 63 -6.01 -9.10 2.25
C HIS A 63 -5.33 -8.42 3.46
N ALA A 64 -6.00 -8.40 4.60
CA ALA A 64 -5.44 -7.84 5.83
C ALA A 64 -4.39 -8.79 6.43
N ARG A 65 -3.12 -8.51 6.14
CA ARG A 65 -1.96 -9.35 6.51
C ARG A 65 -0.80 -8.46 6.96
N ALA A 66 -0.06 -8.96 7.94
CA ALA A 66 1.19 -8.38 8.39
C ALA A 66 2.28 -9.46 8.43
N LEU A 67 3.54 -9.04 8.40
CA LEU A 67 4.67 -9.94 8.54
C LEU A 67 4.74 -10.53 9.95
N VAL A 68 4.65 -11.86 10.06
CA VAL A 68 4.82 -12.56 11.34
C VAL A 68 6.28 -12.72 11.68
N LEU A 69 6.76 -11.87 12.58
CA LEU A 69 8.18 -11.82 12.95
C LEU A 69 8.69 -13.16 13.52
N GLY A 70 7.85 -13.87 14.29
CA GLY A 70 8.22 -15.15 14.90
C GLY A 70 8.51 -16.29 13.92
N GLN A 71 7.97 -16.24 12.68
CA GLN A 71 8.22 -17.28 11.66
C GLN A 71 9.64 -17.19 11.09
N LEU A 72 10.18 -15.98 11.03
CA LEU A 72 11.50 -15.68 10.46
C LEU A 72 12.66 -16.08 11.38
N LYS A 73 12.38 -16.38 12.65
CA LYS A 73 13.41 -16.76 13.62
C LYS A 73 14.23 -17.98 13.18
N SER A 74 13.58 -18.95 12.52
CA SER A 74 14.25 -20.18 12.10
C SER A 74 15.14 -19.99 10.86
N SER A 75 14.80 -19.04 10.00
CA SER A 75 15.56 -18.63 8.82
C SER A 75 16.62 -17.56 9.13
N GLY A 76 16.51 -16.89 10.28
CA GLY A 76 17.40 -15.80 10.67
C GLY A 76 17.03 -14.48 9.98
N GLY A 77 15.74 -14.21 9.82
CA GLY A 77 15.22 -13.06 9.06
C GLY A 77 14.93 -13.40 7.60
N ILE A 78 14.53 -12.37 6.83
CA ILE A 78 14.38 -12.43 5.38
C ILE A 78 15.35 -11.46 4.70
N SER A 79 16.08 -11.96 3.71
CA SER A 79 17.00 -11.13 2.91
C SER A 79 16.23 -10.28 1.91
N LEU A 80 16.47 -8.97 1.90
CA LEU A 80 15.91 -8.08 0.90
C LEU A 80 16.75 -8.14 -0.40
N PRO A 81 16.11 -8.22 -1.58
CA PRO A 81 16.80 -8.27 -2.85
C PRO A 81 17.49 -6.94 -3.16
N HIS A 82 18.53 -7.00 -3.98
CA HIS A 82 19.29 -5.81 -4.40
C HIS A 82 19.74 -4.94 -3.23
N ALA A 83 20.42 -5.53 -2.24
CA ALA A 83 20.82 -4.87 -1.00
C ALA A 83 21.47 -3.49 -1.22
N GLU A 84 22.18 -3.29 -2.33
CA GLU A 84 22.77 -2.03 -2.75
C GLU A 84 21.81 -0.84 -2.76
N ARG A 85 20.50 -1.07 -2.96
CA ARG A 85 19.49 -0.01 -2.96
C ARG A 85 19.22 0.59 -1.58
N PHE A 86 19.56 -0.13 -0.50
CA PHE A 86 19.46 0.35 0.88
C PHE A 86 20.74 1.06 1.35
N SER A 87 21.72 1.24 0.44
CA SER A 87 22.83 2.15 0.67
C SER A 87 22.36 3.60 0.53
N PHE A 88 22.99 4.50 1.28
CA PHE A 88 22.66 5.92 1.29
C PHE A 88 23.92 6.76 1.18
N ALA A 89 23.84 7.86 0.44
CA ALA A 89 24.95 8.80 0.29
C ALA A 89 24.79 10.01 1.23
N ASN A 90 23.66 10.72 1.13
CA ASN A 90 23.43 11.98 1.84
C ASN A 90 22.19 11.94 2.74
N SER A 91 21.14 11.24 2.33
CA SER A 91 19.87 11.21 3.05
C SER A 91 19.14 9.88 2.85
N PHE A 92 18.37 9.48 3.86
CA PHE A 92 17.38 8.41 3.72
C PHE A 92 16.29 8.54 4.78
N THR A 93 15.15 7.89 4.53
CA THR A 93 14.13 7.63 5.54
C THR A 93 13.79 6.16 5.53
N MET A 94 13.76 5.51 6.70
CA MET A 94 13.27 4.15 6.85
C MET A 94 12.14 4.15 7.86
N GLU A 95 11.01 3.55 7.54
CA GLU A 95 9.85 3.53 8.43
C GLU A 95 9.08 2.22 8.34
N PHE A 96 8.37 1.87 9.41
CA PHE A 96 7.52 0.69 9.48
C PHE A 96 6.54 0.78 10.65
N LEU A 97 5.46 0.00 10.57
CA LEU A 97 4.54 -0.27 11.66
C LEU A 97 4.97 -1.53 12.40
N TYR A 98 4.91 -1.49 13.73
CA TYR A 98 5.27 -2.61 14.59
C TYR A 98 4.19 -2.86 15.66
N SER A 99 3.71 -4.09 15.75
CA SER A 99 2.88 -4.54 16.86
C SER A 99 3.66 -5.44 17.82
N PRO A 100 4.15 -4.90 18.95
CA PRO A 100 4.91 -5.66 19.95
C PRO A 100 4.05 -6.67 20.72
N VAL A 101 4.46 -7.94 20.63
CA VAL A 101 3.96 -9.03 21.47
C VAL A 101 5.12 -9.52 22.33
N VAL A 102 4.95 -9.53 23.66
CA VAL A 102 6.01 -9.95 24.57
C VAL A 102 6.18 -11.47 24.56
N ASP A 103 7.43 -11.91 24.68
CA ASP A 103 7.76 -13.32 24.84
C ASP A 103 7.46 -13.85 26.26
N SER A 104 7.83 -15.10 26.52
CA SER A 104 7.65 -15.74 27.84
C SER A 104 8.38 -15.05 29.00
N THR A 105 9.33 -14.15 28.71
CA THR A 105 10.06 -13.34 29.68
C THR A 105 9.39 -11.99 29.95
N GLY A 106 8.33 -11.66 29.22
CA GLY A 106 7.65 -10.37 29.30
C GLY A 106 8.38 -9.25 28.55
N THR A 107 9.24 -9.61 27.58
CA THR A 107 9.96 -8.62 26.78
C THR A 107 9.88 -8.89 25.28
N CYS A 108 10.02 -7.85 24.48
CA CYS A 108 10.21 -7.90 23.04
C CYS A 108 11.70 -7.79 22.72
N ASN A 109 12.20 -8.72 21.91
CA ASN A 109 13.60 -8.77 21.47
C ASN A 109 13.63 -9.16 19.98
N GLY A 110 14.51 -8.53 19.21
CA GLY A 110 14.71 -8.83 17.79
C GLY A 110 15.37 -7.67 17.04
N THR A 111 15.75 -7.91 15.78
CA THR A 111 16.35 -6.92 14.87
C THR A 111 15.39 -6.67 13.72
N PHE A 112 14.81 -5.48 13.65
CA PHE A 112 13.87 -5.10 12.58
C PHE A 112 14.56 -5.04 11.23
N PHE A 113 15.68 -4.35 11.17
CA PHE A 113 16.45 -4.17 9.94
C PHE A 113 17.94 -4.20 10.25
N GLN A 114 18.71 -4.85 9.40
CA GLN A 114 20.16 -4.85 9.44
C GLN A 114 20.71 -4.70 8.03
N PHE A 115 21.58 -3.71 7.86
CA PHE A 115 22.38 -3.54 6.66
C PHE A 115 23.85 -3.68 7.00
N SER A 116 24.56 -4.48 6.22
CA SER A 116 25.95 -4.85 6.47
C SER A 116 26.70 -5.09 5.18
N ASP A 117 28.00 -4.78 5.16
CA ASP A 117 28.94 -5.17 4.10
C ASP A 117 29.98 -6.20 4.57
N GLY A 118 29.77 -6.76 5.78
CA GLY A 118 30.69 -7.68 6.45
C GLY A 118 31.69 -7.01 7.40
N ALA A 119 31.84 -5.68 7.40
CA ALA A 119 32.74 -4.93 8.28
C ALA A 119 32.03 -3.80 9.06
N ALA A 120 31.12 -3.08 8.41
CA ALA A 120 30.26 -2.07 9.01
C ALA A 120 28.81 -2.57 8.99
N ASN A 121 28.09 -2.35 10.08
CA ASN A 121 26.67 -2.62 10.17
C ASN A 121 25.95 -1.39 10.73
N TRP A 122 24.78 -1.09 10.17
CA TRP A 122 23.78 -0.34 10.92
C TRP A 122 22.53 -1.19 11.06
N SER A 123 21.84 -1.02 12.18
CA SER A 123 20.69 -1.83 12.50
C SER A 123 19.69 -1.11 13.37
N VAL A 124 18.43 -1.49 13.22
CA VAL A 124 17.34 -1.09 14.10
C VAL A 124 16.83 -2.34 14.79
N LYS A 125 16.80 -2.32 16.11
CA LYS A 125 16.46 -3.47 16.93
C LYS A 125 15.62 -3.09 18.12
N ILE A 126 14.99 -4.07 18.74
CA ILE A 126 14.36 -3.96 20.05
C ILE A 126 15.06 -4.92 21.01
N ALA A 127 15.41 -4.42 22.19
CA ALA A 127 15.98 -5.23 23.25
C ALA A 127 15.34 -4.82 24.58
N ALA A 128 14.76 -5.79 25.29
CA ALA A 128 14.06 -5.54 26.54
C ALA A 128 13.03 -4.39 26.45
N ASN A 129 12.22 -4.39 25.39
CA ASN A 129 11.19 -3.38 25.08
C ASN A 129 11.72 -1.99 24.67
N VAL A 130 13.03 -1.82 24.48
CA VAL A 130 13.64 -0.55 24.06
C VAL A 130 14.07 -0.66 22.60
N ILE A 131 13.55 0.22 21.75
CA ILE A 131 14.02 0.34 20.37
C ILE A 131 15.37 1.07 20.37
N THR A 132 16.37 0.44 19.77
CA THR A 132 17.73 0.94 19.66
C THR A 132 18.16 0.94 18.20
N VAL A 133 18.79 2.02 17.78
CA VAL A 133 19.46 2.13 16.48
C VAL A 133 20.95 2.09 16.73
N GLU A 134 21.66 1.17 16.10
CA GLU A 134 23.12 1.18 16.06
C GLU A 134 23.54 1.63 14.68
N ALA A 135 24.17 2.80 14.58
CA ALA A 135 24.63 3.38 13.32
C ALA A 135 25.86 4.25 13.58
N PHE A 136 26.77 4.33 12.61
CA PHE A 136 27.95 5.21 12.67
C PHE A 136 28.85 4.98 13.91
N GLY A 137 28.82 3.78 14.50
CA GLY A 137 29.58 3.43 15.70
C GLY A 137 28.97 3.93 17.02
N GLU A 138 27.81 4.57 16.98
CA GLU A 138 27.05 5.09 18.12
C GLU A 138 25.67 4.42 18.20
N ALA A 139 24.95 4.67 19.29
CA ALA A 139 23.59 4.13 19.48
C ALA A 139 22.59 5.20 19.87
N LEU A 140 21.42 5.19 19.24
CA LEU A 140 20.21 5.91 19.65
C LEU A 140 19.27 4.96 20.36
N SER A 141 18.49 5.45 21.33
CA SER A 141 17.51 4.62 22.03
C SER A 141 16.27 5.40 22.42
N ALA A 142 15.11 4.80 22.12
CA ALA A 142 13.83 5.30 22.59
C ALA A 142 13.64 5.05 24.09
N ASN A 143 12.58 5.61 24.66
CA ASN A 143 12.03 5.11 25.91
C ASN A 143 11.49 3.68 25.73
N ALA A 144 11.46 2.89 26.81
CA ALA A 144 10.84 1.57 26.76
C ALA A 144 9.37 1.68 26.33
N LEU A 145 8.98 0.85 25.37
CA LEU A 145 7.60 0.80 24.89
C LEU A 145 6.68 0.45 26.06
N THR A 146 5.58 1.22 26.19
CA THR A 146 4.51 0.96 27.16
C THR A 146 3.32 0.25 26.53
N GLU A 147 3.24 0.27 25.20
CA GLU A 147 2.19 -0.35 24.42
C GLU A 147 2.73 -1.67 23.88
N PHE A 148 2.52 -2.75 24.63
CA PHE A 148 2.83 -4.11 24.22
C PHE A 148 1.77 -5.06 24.76
N THR A 149 1.67 -6.22 24.14
CA THR A 149 0.57 -7.16 24.36
C THR A 149 1.13 -8.51 24.79
N VAL A 150 0.37 -9.27 25.57
CA VAL A 150 0.74 -10.65 25.96
C VAL A 150 0.15 -11.70 25.01
N SER A 151 -0.72 -11.26 24.10
CA SER A 151 -1.42 -12.12 23.15
C SER A 151 -1.32 -11.49 21.76
N PRO A 152 -1.01 -12.29 20.72
CA PRO A 152 -1.09 -11.85 19.34
C PRO A 152 -2.52 -11.46 18.91
N GLU A 153 -3.54 -11.81 19.69
CA GLU A 153 -4.95 -11.47 19.41
C GLU A 153 -5.35 -10.05 19.84
N SER A 154 -4.44 -9.28 20.46
CA SER A 154 -4.75 -7.95 21.01
C SER A 154 -3.77 -6.90 20.51
N VAL A 155 -3.52 -6.87 19.19
CA VAL A 155 -2.49 -6.03 18.54
C VAL A 155 -2.59 -4.54 18.92
N LYS A 156 -1.42 -3.90 18.99
CA LYS A 156 -1.26 -2.46 19.20
C LYS A 156 -0.14 -1.97 18.30
N TRP A 157 -0.42 -1.02 17.43
CA TRP A 157 0.55 -0.56 16.44
C TRP A 157 1.33 0.65 16.92
N VAL A 158 2.65 0.56 16.78
CA VAL A 158 3.60 1.65 16.99
C VAL A 158 4.30 1.89 15.67
N HIS A 159 4.28 3.13 15.18
CA HIS A 159 5.08 3.52 14.03
C HIS A 159 6.50 3.87 14.47
N VAL A 160 7.48 3.37 13.73
CA VAL A 160 8.91 3.60 13.96
C VAL A 160 9.50 4.17 12.69
N ALA A 161 10.22 5.28 12.79
CA ALA A 161 10.93 5.86 11.64
C ALA A 161 12.33 6.32 12.00
N LEU A 162 13.23 6.25 11.02
CA LEU A 162 14.56 6.84 11.03
C LEU A 162 14.66 7.86 9.91
N VAL A 163 15.17 9.04 10.23
CA VAL A 163 15.49 10.07 9.24
C VAL A 163 16.96 10.42 9.34
N TRP A 164 17.69 10.23 8.25
CA TRP A 164 19.06 10.68 8.10
C TRP A 164 19.10 11.81 7.09
N GLU A 165 19.69 12.93 7.48
CA GLU A 165 19.95 14.05 6.58
C GLU A 165 21.37 14.57 6.80
N ARG A 166 22.07 14.84 5.71
CA ARG A 166 23.38 15.47 5.74
C ARG A 166 23.32 16.83 5.06
N THR A 167 23.79 17.84 5.78
CA THR A 167 23.94 19.19 5.22
C THR A 167 25.03 19.23 4.17
N GLU A 168 24.92 20.16 3.24
CA GLU A 168 26.00 20.50 2.31
C GLU A 168 26.73 21.76 2.80
N GLU A 169 28.06 21.72 2.82
CA GLU A 169 28.90 22.87 3.15
C GLU A 169 29.57 23.40 1.88
N VAL A 170 29.40 24.68 1.59
CA VAL A 170 30.03 25.32 0.43
C VAL A 170 31.33 25.99 0.86
N VAL A 171 32.46 25.45 0.40
CA VAL A 171 33.79 26.01 0.64
C VAL A 171 34.20 26.86 -0.56
N ILE A 172 34.45 28.16 -0.33
CA ILE A 172 34.95 29.09 -1.35
C ILE A 172 36.36 29.54 -0.96
N GLY A 173 37.37 29.10 -1.71
CA GLY A 173 38.72 29.64 -1.61
C GLY A 173 38.80 31.04 -2.24
N GLU A 174 39.70 31.92 -1.75
CA GLU A 174 39.90 33.24 -2.37
C GLU A 174 40.31 33.10 -3.85
N GLY A 175 39.39 33.41 -4.76
CA GLY A 175 39.61 33.36 -6.21
C GLY A 175 39.36 31.99 -6.85
N GLU A 176 38.79 31.02 -6.13
CA GLU A 176 38.48 29.66 -6.59
C GLU A 176 36.96 29.48 -6.82
N GLU A 177 36.59 28.45 -7.58
CA GLU A 177 35.20 28.01 -7.72
C GLU A 177 34.69 27.41 -6.39
N ALA A 178 33.39 27.57 -6.13
CA ALA A 178 32.74 27.00 -4.96
C ALA A 178 32.78 25.47 -5.01
N ILE A 179 33.32 24.84 -3.96
CA ILE A 179 33.32 23.38 -3.80
C ILE A 179 32.27 23.03 -2.75
N VAL A 180 31.29 22.22 -3.11
CA VAL A 180 30.34 21.64 -2.17
C VAL A 180 30.99 20.42 -1.54
N ILE A 181 31.12 20.40 -0.22
CA ILE A 181 31.58 19.26 0.56
C ILE A 181 30.45 18.76 1.47
N PRO A 182 30.44 17.46 1.82
CA PRO A 182 29.48 16.94 2.78
C PRO A 182 29.71 17.58 4.17
N GLY A 183 28.68 18.22 4.71
CA GLY A 183 28.67 18.85 6.03
C GLY A 183 28.34 17.87 7.16
N GLU A 184 27.74 18.37 8.23
CA GLU A 184 27.32 17.57 9.39
C GLU A 184 26.03 16.79 9.08
N GLY A 185 25.96 15.55 9.56
CA GLY A 185 24.80 14.68 9.41
C GLY A 185 24.02 14.52 10.70
N LYS A 186 22.68 14.46 10.61
CA LYS A 186 21.77 14.21 11.72
C LYS A 186 20.95 12.95 11.44
N LEU A 187 21.01 11.99 12.36
CA LEU A 187 20.14 10.82 12.42
C LEU A 187 19.09 11.04 13.51
N CYS A 188 17.81 10.94 13.17
CA CYS A 188 16.71 11.02 14.12
C CYS A 188 15.99 9.68 14.20
N LEU A 189 15.68 9.23 15.41
CA LEU A 189 14.75 8.14 15.69
C LEU A 189 13.41 8.74 16.10
N LEU A 190 12.35 8.34 15.41
CA LEU A 190 10.98 8.79 15.64
C LEU A 190 10.12 7.61 16.09
N LEU A 191 9.19 7.88 17.02
CA LEU A 191 8.07 6.99 17.34
C LEU A 191 6.77 7.74 17.11
N ASN A 192 5.83 7.15 16.36
CA ASN A 192 4.53 7.74 16.02
C ASN A 192 4.66 9.15 15.40
N GLY A 193 5.72 9.37 14.62
CA GLY A 193 6.04 10.65 13.98
C GLY A 193 6.73 11.69 14.87
N ASP A 194 6.96 11.41 16.15
CA ASP A 194 7.64 12.34 17.07
C ASP A 194 9.11 11.91 17.31
N GLU A 195 10.06 12.85 17.23
CA GLU A 195 11.48 12.60 17.52
C GLU A 195 11.65 12.18 18.99
N VAL A 196 12.23 11.00 19.23
CA VAL A 196 12.51 10.49 20.59
C VAL A 196 13.99 10.52 20.95
N ASP A 197 14.87 10.47 19.96
CA ASP A 197 16.33 10.58 20.14
C ASP A 197 17.00 10.99 18.82
N SER A 198 18.17 11.62 18.89
CA SER A 198 18.94 11.98 17.70
C SER A 198 20.45 12.03 17.92
N LEU A 199 21.19 11.77 16.84
CA LEU A 199 22.65 11.73 16.80
C LEU A 199 23.11 12.69 15.70
N THR A 200 24.11 13.49 16.03
CA THR A 200 24.78 14.35 15.07
C THR A 200 26.22 13.86 14.88
N THR A 201 26.61 13.61 13.63
CA THR A 201 27.92 13.05 13.30
C THR A 201 28.34 13.37 11.87
N ASP A 202 29.65 13.58 11.67
CA ASP A 202 30.28 13.71 10.35
C ASP A 202 30.75 12.35 9.79
N VAL A 203 30.62 11.29 10.59
CA VAL A 203 31.10 9.94 10.27
C VAL A 203 30.11 9.24 9.35
N LEU A 204 30.59 8.84 8.17
CA LEU A 204 29.86 7.91 7.31
C LEU A 204 30.28 6.46 7.59
N PRO A 205 29.37 5.49 7.42
CA PRO A 205 29.77 4.10 7.35
C PRO A 205 30.57 3.91 6.06
N ASP A 206 31.75 3.32 6.18
CA ASP A 206 32.56 2.95 5.01
C ASP A 206 31.91 1.73 4.36
N LEU A 207 31.04 1.95 3.38
CA LEU A 207 30.26 0.88 2.73
C LEU A 207 31.07 0.25 1.59
N ALA A 208 31.53 -0.97 1.81
CA ALA A 208 32.25 -1.80 0.84
C ALA A 208 31.29 -2.59 -0.08
N LEU A 209 31.87 -3.25 -1.09
CA LEU A 209 31.15 -4.16 -2.00
C LEU A 209 30.73 -5.45 -1.29
N GLY A 210 29.54 -5.96 -1.62
CA GLY A 210 28.99 -7.21 -1.07
C GLY A 210 27.98 -7.00 0.07
N GLN A 211 27.18 -5.94 -0.05
CA GLN A 211 26.17 -5.54 0.94
C GLN A 211 25.07 -6.59 1.09
N THR A 212 24.52 -6.68 2.29
CA THR A 212 23.36 -7.50 2.66
C THR A 212 22.36 -6.62 3.41
N ALA A 213 21.08 -6.74 3.05
CA ALA A 213 19.96 -6.15 3.75
C ALA A 213 19.08 -7.27 4.29
N LEU A 214 18.81 -7.27 5.59
CA LEU A 214 18.08 -8.31 6.30
C LEU A 214 16.95 -7.67 7.12
N LEU A 215 15.76 -8.23 7.01
CA LEU A 215 14.57 -7.80 7.74
C LEU A 215 14.16 -8.86 8.77
N ALA A 216 13.75 -8.40 9.95
CA ALA A 216 13.01 -9.15 10.96
C ALA A 216 13.70 -10.43 11.51
N ASP A 217 14.95 -10.29 11.96
CA ASP A 217 15.70 -11.39 12.60
C ASP A 217 15.47 -11.48 14.12
N GLY A 218 15.45 -12.69 14.66
CA GLY A 218 15.55 -12.95 16.10
C GLY A 218 14.28 -12.73 16.95
N PHE A 219 13.15 -12.36 16.34
CA PHE A 219 11.88 -12.18 17.06
C PHE A 219 11.25 -13.51 17.48
N GLU A 220 10.68 -13.56 18.69
CA GLU A 220 9.85 -14.68 19.13
C GLU A 220 8.41 -14.55 18.63
N GLN A 221 7.86 -13.32 18.71
CA GLN A 221 6.48 -12.97 18.37
C GLN A 221 6.43 -11.50 17.96
N GLY A 222 5.28 -11.08 17.42
CA GLY A 222 5.01 -9.72 16.96
C GLY A 222 4.74 -9.67 15.46
N PHE A 223 4.28 -8.50 15.03
CA PHE A 223 3.91 -8.22 13.65
C PHE A 223 4.62 -6.97 13.16
N LEU A 224 5.00 -6.97 11.90
CA LEU A 224 5.55 -5.81 11.22
C LEU A 224 4.76 -5.58 9.94
N ASP A 225 4.54 -4.32 9.63
CA ASP A 225 3.67 -3.87 8.55
C ASP A 225 4.26 -2.60 7.92
N GLU A 226 3.91 -2.30 6.68
CA GLU A 226 4.26 -1.04 5.98
C GLU A 226 5.76 -0.69 6.03
N PHE A 227 6.65 -1.65 5.70
CA PHE A 227 8.08 -1.35 5.64
C PHE A 227 8.40 -0.50 4.41
N ARG A 228 8.89 0.72 4.65
CA ARG A 228 9.23 1.67 3.60
C ARG A 228 10.68 2.14 3.74
N PHE A 229 11.33 2.30 2.60
CA PHE A 229 12.65 2.92 2.51
C PHE A 229 12.64 3.98 1.42
N TRP A 230 13.16 5.16 1.75
CA TRP A 230 13.22 6.33 0.88
C TRP A 230 14.68 6.78 0.72
N SER A 231 15.06 7.19 -0.47
CA SER A 231 16.36 7.80 -0.75
C SER A 231 16.44 9.29 -0.37
N ALA A 232 15.44 9.79 0.35
CA ALA A 232 15.32 11.18 0.78
C ALA A 232 15.07 11.27 2.29
N ALA A 233 15.53 12.35 2.91
CA ALA A 233 15.11 12.74 4.26
C ALA A 233 13.70 13.31 4.16
N ARG A 234 12.74 12.72 4.87
CA ARG A 234 11.35 13.18 4.86
C ARG A 234 11.04 14.05 6.07
N ASP A 235 10.17 15.03 5.86
CA ASP A 235 9.68 15.90 6.92
C ASP A 235 8.91 15.10 7.97
N PHE A 236 9.08 15.45 9.25
CA PHE A 236 8.47 14.69 10.35
C PHE A 236 6.94 14.82 10.37
N THR A 237 6.42 15.96 9.92
CA THR A 237 4.97 16.19 9.78
C THR A 237 4.39 15.28 8.71
N VAL A 238 5.10 15.13 7.58
CA VAL A 238 4.73 14.20 6.51
C VAL A 238 4.83 12.76 7.00
N ILE A 239 5.93 12.35 7.62
CA ILE A 239 6.05 11.01 8.22
C ILE A 239 4.89 10.76 9.20
N LYS A 240 4.56 11.74 10.03
CA LYS A 240 3.44 11.65 10.95
C LYS A 240 2.13 11.49 10.17
N ALA A 241 1.78 12.35 9.24
CA ALA A 241 0.50 12.25 8.52
C ALA A 241 0.34 10.94 7.73
N TYR A 242 1.39 10.44 7.07
CA TYR A 242 1.31 9.33 6.11
C TYR A 242 1.76 7.97 6.66
N ARG A 243 2.18 7.86 7.93
CA ARG A 243 2.63 6.58 8.54
C ARG A 243 1.64 5.41 8.51
N PHE A 244 0.42 5.74 8.11
CA PHE A 244 -0.78 4.93 8.17
C PHE A 244 -1.44 4.82 6.78
N ARG A 245 -1.15 5.74 5.86
CA ARG A 245 -1.71 5.76 4.51
C ARG A 245 -0.93 4.85 3.58
N HIS A 246 -1.60 4.20 2.63
CA HIS A 246 -0.90 3.54 1.52
C HIS A 246 -0.13 4.56 0.69
N ILE A 247 1.07 4.18 0.27
CA ILE A 247 1.87 5.00 -0.62
C ILE A 247 1.74 4.46 -2.03
N MET A 248 1.31 5.30 -2.96
CA MET A 248 1.12 4.91 -4.36
C MET A 248 2.41 4.37 -4.98
N PRO A 249 2.32 3.32 -5.83
CA PRO A 249 3.45 2.87 -6.62
C PRO A 249 4.06 4.03 -7.43
N GLY A 250 5.39 4.07 -7.55
CA GLY A 250 6.09 5.09 -8.32
C GLY A 250 6.39 6.40 -7.58
N ALA A 251 5.97 6.55 -6.31
CA ALA A 251 6.28 7.73 -5.51
C ALA A 251 7.77 8.12 -5.55
N ALA A 252 8.05 9.40 -5.75
CA ALA A 252 9.40 9.90 -5.92
C ALA A 252 10.29 9.54 -4.71
N ASN A 253 11.51 9.07 -4.99
CA ASN A 253 12.48 8.64 -3.99
C ASN A 253 12.04 7.43 -3.13
N LEU A 254 10.89 6.80 -3.39
CA LEU A 254 10.52 5.56 -2.75
C LEU A 254 11.38 4.42 -3.31
N VAL A 255 12.28 3.92 -2.47
CA VAL A 255 13.21 2.86 -2.83
C VAL A 255 12.54 1.51 -2.66
N ALA A 256 11.85 1.29 -1.53
CA ALA A 256 11.20 0.03 -1.15
C ALA A 256 9.87 0.29 -0.45
N ASN A 257 8.86 -0.53 -0.74
CA ASN A 257 7.60 -0.54 0.00
C ASN A 257 7.02 -1.96 0.09
N TYR A 258 7.18 -2.61 1.24
CA TYR A 258 6.59 -3.91 1.53
C TYR A 258 5.45 -3.70 2.51
N ARG A 259 4.22 -3.78 2.00
CA ARG A 259 2.99 -3.63 2.77
C ARG A 259 2.53 -4.93 3.42
N PHE A 260 2.93 -6.08 2.86
CA PHE A 260 2.54 -7.42 3.37
C PHE A 260 1.04 -7.72 3.31
N ASP A 261 0.28 -6.95 2.52
CA ASP A 261 -1.17 -6.94 2.34
C ASP A 261 -1.62 -7.46 0.96
N ASP A 262 -0.70 -7.99 0.17
CA ASP A 262 -0.89 -8.37 -1.24
C ASP A 262 -1.41 -9.80 -1.41
N GLY A 263 -1.59 -10.57 -0.33
CA GLY A 263 -2.31 -11.84 -0.40
C GLY A 263 -1.54 -13.04 -0.95
N GLY A 264 -0.41 -12.84 -1.59
CA GLY A 264 0.29 -13.84 -2.38
C GLY A 264 1.09 -14.94 -1.72
N VAL A 265 1.67 -15.77 -2.59
CA VAL A 265 2.78 -16.68 -2.30
C VAL A 265 4.10 -15.92 -2.15
N SER A 266 4.21 -14.76 -2.77
CA SER A 266 5.26 -13.78 -2.58
C SER A 266 4.74 -12.55 -1.83
N ILE A 267 5.66 -11.64 -1.51
CA ILE A 267 5.36 -10.30 -0.99
C ILE A 267 5.90 -9.31 -2.01
N GLU A 268 5.01 -8.45 -2.47
CA GLU A 268 5.26 -7.41 -3.44
C GLU A 268 6.05 -6.25 -2.86
N ASP A 269 6.92 -5.71 -3.71
CA ASP A 269 7.56 -4.43 -3.49
C ASP A 269 6.79 -3.36 -4.27
N PHE A 270 5.88 -2.66 -3.60
CA PHE A 270 5.04 -1.64 -4.21
C PHE A 270 5.84 -0.46 -4.78
N ALA A 271 7.12 -0.30 -4.43
CA ALA A 271 8.02 0.67 -5.05
C ALA A 271 8.59 0.21 -6.40
N LYS A 272 8.46 -1.09 -6.71
CA LYS A 272 9.06 -1.79 -7.85
C LYS A 272 8.10 -2.82 -8.45
N LEU A 273 6.80 -2.51 -8.48
CA LEU A 273 5.83 -3.40 -9.11
C LEU A 273 6.25 -3.73 -10.55
N PRO A 274 6.18 -5.02 -10.94
CA PRO A 274 6.47 -5.42 -12.29
C PRO A 274 5.38 -4.89 -13.23
N ASN A 275 5.74 -4.61 -14.49
CA ASN A 275 4.74 -4.36 -15.51
C ASN A 275 4.09 -5.70 -15.92
N PHE A 276 3.02 -6.09 -15.23
CA PHE A 276 2.35 -7.38 -15.41
C PHE A 276 1.85 -7.59 -16.85
N ASN A 277 1.30 -6.54 -17.48
CA ASN A 277 0.90 -6.54 -18.89
C ASN A 277 2.03 -6.96 -19.82
N ARG A 278 3.22 -6.37 -19.64
CA ARG A 278 4.42 -6.73 -20.41
C ARG A 278 4.89 -8.15 -20.08
N ALA A 279 4.82 -8.55 -18.81
CA ALA A 279 5.18 -9.90 -18.38
C ALA A 279 4.30 -10.95 -19.09
N ALA A 280 2.98 -10.72 -19.16
CA ALA A 280 2.04 -11.57 -19.88
C ALA A 280 2.37 -11.68 -21.37
N LYS A 281 2.61 -10.54 -22.05
CA LYS A 281 3.00 -10.51 -23.47
C LYS A 281 4.33 -11.22 -23.74
N ILE A 282 5.32 -11.08 -22.85
CA ILE A 282 6.60 -11.81 -22.93
C ILE A 282 6.36 -13.31 -22.80
N HIS A 283 5.55 -13.73 -21.83
CA HIS A 283 5.23 -15.13 -21.61
C HIS A 283 4.52 -15.77 -22.81
N GLU A 284 3.54 -15.08 -23.42
CA GLU A 284 2.91 -15.53 -24.66
C GLU A 284 3.93 -15.75 -25.78
N LYS A 285 4.86 -14.80 -25.93
CA LYS A 285 5.93 -14.88 -26.94
C LYS A 285 6.92 -16.02 -26.67
N ILE A 286 7.20 -16.34 -25.41
CA ILE A 286 8.00 -17.52 -25.01
C ILE A 286 7.29 -18.81 -25.43
N LEU A 287 5.97 -18.86 -25.30
CA LEU A 287 5.16 -20.04 -25.65
C LEU A 287 4.99 -20.23 -27.17
N ASP A 288 5.14 -19.18 -27.98
CA ASP A 288 5.04 -19.28 -29.44
C ASP A 288 6.09 -20.26 -30.02
N PRO A 289 5.69 -21.33 -30.70
CA PRO A 289 6.60 -22.25 -31.39
C PRO A 289 7.46 -21.60 -32.48
N ALA A 290 7.09 -20.41 -32.97
CA ALA A 290 7.85 -19.64 -33.96
C ALA A 290 9.02 -18.85 -33.36
N THR A 291 9.03 -18.61 -32.05
CA THR A 291 10.08 -17.85 -31.36
C THR A 291 11.40 -18.63 -31.35
N PRO A 292 12.50 -18.09 -31.91
CA PRO A 292 13.81 -18.72 -31.91
C PRO A 292 14.33 -19.02 -30.49
N ASP A 293 15.04 -20.14 -30.31
CA ASP A 293 15.54 -20.58 -28.99
C ASP A 293 16.39 -19.51 -28.26
N ALA A 294 17.23 -18.77 -28.99
CA ALA A 294 18.06 -17.72 -28.39
C ALA A 294 17.22 -16.54 -27.87
N GLU A 295 16.21 -16.12 -28.62
CA GLU A 295 15.28 -15.07 -28.22
C GLU A 295 14.41 -15.53 -27.04
N ARG A 296 14.00 -16.80 -27.01
CA ARG A 296 13.26 -17.39 -25.89
C ARG A 296 14.07 -17.30 -24.59
N THR A 297 15.36 -17.63 -24.61
CA THR A 297 16.23 -17.54 -23.43
C THR A 297 16.40 -16.09 -22.95
N ASP A 298 16.52 -15.13 -23.87
CA ASP A 298 16.61 -13.71 -23.52
C ASP A 298 15.29 -13.23 -22.88
N LEU A 299 14.14 -13.62 -23.44
CA LEU A 299 12.81 -13.32 -22.91
C LEU A 299 12.55 -13.96 -21.54
N GLU A 300 12.97 -15.22 -21.32
CA GLU A 300 12.86 -15.89 -20.01
C GLU A 300 13.70 -15.16 -18.94
N THR A 301 14.86 -14.64 -19.35
CA THR A 301 15.74 -13.85 -18.47
C THR A 301 15.10 -12.50 -18.14
N GLU A 302 14.56 -11.80 -19.14
CA GLU A 302 13.81 -10.54 -18.97
C GLU A 302 12.61 -10.73 -18.04
N LEU A 303 11.78 -11.75 -18.30
CA LEU A 303 10.61 -12.06 -17.48
C LEU A 303 11.01 -12.33 -16.03
N THR A 304 12.06 -13.10 -15.80
CA THR A 304 12.54 -13.38 -14.43
C THR A 304 13.04 -12.13 -13.72
N ALA A 305 13.73 -11.24 -14.44
CA ALA A 305 14.26 -9.99 -13.88
C ALA A 305 13.13 -9.02 -13.46
N MET A 306 11.98 -9.02 -14.15
CA MET A 306 10.85 -8.15 -13.79
C MET A 306 10.35 -8.40 -12.36
N PHE A 307 10.43 -9.63 -11.88
CA PHE A 307 9.93 -10.04 -10.56
C PHE A 307 11.06 -10.17 -9.51
N GLU A 308 12.27 -9.68 -9.79
CA GLU A 308 13.44 -9.91 -8.92
C GLU A 308 13.28 -9.31 -7.51
N TYR A 309 12.49 -8.23 -7.40
CA TYR A 309 12.22 -7.47 -6.17
C TYR A 309 11.18 -8.09 -5.24
N ARG A 310 10.36 -9.03 -5.72
CA ARG A 310 9.43 -9.81 -4.90
C ARG A 310 10.18 -10.59 -3.82
N LEU A 311 9.62 -10.69 -2.63
CA LEU A 311 10.12 -11.54 -1.56
C LEU A 311 9.35 -12.87 -1.57
N MET A 312 10.02 -14.00 -1.81
CA MET A 312 9.32 -15.29 -1.79
C MET A 312 9.11 -15.75 -0.35
N ALA A 313 7.86 -16.05 0.00
CA ALA A 313 7.52 -16.64 1.28
C ALA A 313 8.29 -17.96 1.50
N ALA A 314 8.40 -18.77 0.45
CA ALA A 314 9.08 -20.07 0.47
C ALA A 314 10.61 -19.98 0.67
N ASP A 315 11.29 -18.92 0.19
CA ASP A 315 12.76 -18.81 0.28
C ASP A 315 13.25 -18.59 1.71
N SER A 316 12.40 -18.07 2.60
CA SER A 316 12.72 -17.82 4.01
C SER A 316 11.77 -18.52 5.00
N ASN A 317 10.98 -19.52 4.56
CA ASN A 317 9.87 -20.12 5.31
C ASN A 317 8.89 -19.07 5.89
N VAL A 318 8.84 -17.88 5.30
CA VAL A 318 7.92 -16.83 5.68
C VAL A 318 6.53 -17.30 5.29
N LYS A 319 5.56 -17.02 6.12
CA LYS A 319 4.17 -16.98 5.71
C LYS A 319 3.69 -15.59 6.09
N CYS A 320 3.13 -14.84 5.14
CA CYS A 320 2.28 -13.70 5.50
C CYS A 320 1.17 -14.24 6.42
N ALA A 321 0.93 -13.59 7.56
CA ALA A 321 -0.05 -14.12 8.48
C ALA A 321 -1.43 -14.01 7.86
N ASN A 322 -2.06 -15.16 7.66
CA ASN A 322 -3.49 -15.26 7.80
C ASN A 322 -3.79 -15.18 9.29
N MET A 323 -4.09 -13.98 9.78
CA MET A 323 -4.11 -13.71 11.22
C MET A 323 -5.15 -14.53 11.98
N TYR A 324 -6.11 -15.19 11.31
CA TYR A 324 -7.14 -15.97 11.97
C TYR A 324 -7.53 -17.22 11.16
N THR A 325 -7.89 -18.33 11.82
CA THR A 325 -8.41 -19.55 11.17
C THR A 325 -9.53 -20.20 11.98
N THR A 326 -10.47 -20.89 11.33
CA THR A 326 -11.47 -21.72 12.01
C THR A 326 -11.48 -23.17 11.54
N THR A 327 -11.86 -24.09 12.44
CA THR A 327 -12.49 -25.36 12.04
C THR A 327 -13.98 -25.40 12.39
N ASP A 328 -14.51 -24.31 12.96
CA ASP A 328 -15.84 -24.20 13.58
C ASP A 328 -16.22 -22.70 13.73
N ASP A 329 -17.36 -22.29 13.17
CA ASP A 329 -17.82 -20.89 13.08
C ASP A 329 -18.39 -20.33 14.39
N THR A 330 -18.25 -21.04 15.51
CA THR A 330 -18.97 -20.73 16.76
C THR A 330 -18.15 -20.06 17.87
N TYR A 331 -16.84 -19.82 17.72
CA TYR A 331 -15.96 -19.28 18.78
C TYR A 331 -14.78 -18.49 18.21
N PRO A 332 -14.12 -17.59 18.99
CA PRO A 332 -13.19 -16.61 18.42
C PRO A 332 -12.04 -17.32 17.71
N GLN A 333 -11.76 -16.79 16.53
CA GLN A 333 -10.75 -17.30 15.63
C GLN A 333 -9.38 -17.18 16.32
N THR A 334 -8.63 -18.26 16.37
CA THR A 334 -7.29 -18.27 16.94
C THR A 334 -6.28 -17.92 15.86
N VAL A 335 -5.29 -17.08 16.20
CA VAL A 335 -4.18 -16.76 15.30
C VAL A 335 -3.44 -18.03 14.90
N SER A 336 -3.44 -18.35 13.61
CA SER A 336 -2.83 -19.58 13.10
C SER A 336 -1.72 -19.28 12.12
N VAL A 337 -0.51 -19.34 12.66
CA VAL A 337 0.74 -19.10 11.92
C VAL A 337 1.21 -20.31 11.10
N THR A 338 0.41 -21.39 11.03
CA THR A 338 0.80 -22.65 10.35
C THR A 338 -0.24 -23.22 9.39
N ALA A 339 -1.44 -22.65 9.31
CA ALA A 339 -2.47 -23.16 8.42
C ALA A 339 -2.02 -23.13 6.95
N ALA A 340 -2.40 -24.16 6.21
CA ALA A 340 -2.07 -24.30 4.79
C ALA A 340 -3.32 -24.36 3.89
N ASN A 341 -4.52 -24.62 4.45
CA ASN A 341 -5.78 -24.87 3.71
C ASN A 341 -7.01 -24.75 4.63
N VAL A 342 -7.06 -23.77 5.53
CA VAL A 342 -8.19 -23.59 6.46
C VAL A 342 -8.99 -22.38 6.00
N THR A 343 -10.30 -22.29 6.28
CA THR A 343 -11.06 -21.04 6.19
C THR A 343 -10.33 -20.00 7.03
N ILE A 344 -9.59 -19.16 6.31
CA ILE A 344 -8.69 -18.17 6.81
C ILE A 344 -9.52 -16.91 6.94
N PHE A 345 -9.51 -16.33 8.12
CA PHE A 345 -10.06 -15.00 8.33
C PHE A 345 -8.88 -14.05 8.44
N ARG A 346 -8.93 -12.98 7.67
CA ARG A 346 -7.81 -12.08 7.43
C ARG A 346 -8.14 -10.83 8.22
N ARG A 347 -7.43 -10.57 9.33
CA ARG A 347 -7.55 -9.31 10.07
C ARG A 347 -6.15 -8.93 10.51
N GLY A 348 -5.46 -8.15 9.69
CA GLY A 348 -4.02 -7.96 9.87
C GLY A 348 -3.41 -6.63 9.48
N HIS A 349 -4.17 -5.68 8.94
CA HIS A 349 -3.70 -4.31 8.85
C HIS A 349 -3.87 -3.58 10.18
N ALA A 350 -3.31 -2.37 10.28
CA ALA A 350 -3.66 -1.47 11.36
C ALA A 350 -5.19 -1.35 11.44
N LEU A 351 -5.79 -1.82 12.55
CA LEU A 351 -7.24 -2.03 12.75
C LEU A 351 -8.15 -0.81 12.49
N TRP A 352 -7.56 0.35 12.21
CA TRP A 352 -8.27 1.57 11.84
C TRP A 352 -8.50 1.66 10.30
N VAL A 353 -7.68 1.01 9.45
CA VAL A 353 -7.95 0.83 7.99
C VAL A 353 -9.11 -0.14 7.79
N THR A 354 -9.23 -1.16 8.65
CA THR A 354 -10.37 -2.09 8.60
C THR A 354 -11.69 -1.44 9.04
N ALA A 355 -11.66 -0.27 9.69
CA ALA A 355 -12.89 0.37 10.15
C ALA A 355 -13.81 0.68 8.96
N GLN A 356 -13.29 1.25 7.87
CA GLN A 356 -14.17 1.61 6.74
C GLN A 356 -14.68 0.40 5.98
N ASN A 357 -13.84 -0.64 5.80
CA ASN A 357 -14.26 -1.89 5.16
C ASN A 357 -15.43 -2.54 5.91
N VAL A 358 -15.46 -2.44 7.25
CA VAL A 358 -16.57 -2.97 8.05
C VAL A 358 -17.89 -2.22 7.89
N ALA A 359 -17.85 -1.03 7.31
CA ALA A 359 -19.06 -0.30 7.01
C ALA A 359 -19.67 -0.69 5.65
N ILE A 360 -18.89 -1.30 4.76
CA ILE A 360 -19.28 -1.62 3.38
C ILE A 360 -19.86 -3.05 3.35
N PRO A 361 -21.02 -3.29 2.70
CA PRO A 361 -21.55 -4.65 2.53
C PRO A 361 -20.76 -5.43 1.49
N GLU A 362 -20.64 -6.75 1.69
CA GLU A 362 -20.10 -7.66 0.68
C GLU A 362 -20.74 -7.46 -0.70
N GLN A 363 -20.03 -7.89 -1.76
CA GLN A 363 -20.62 -7.88 -3.08
C GLN A 363 -21.66 -9.01 -3.23
N ALA A 364 -22.68 -8.77 -4.05
CA ALA A 364 -23.77 -9.73 -4.27
C ALA A 364 -23.35 -11.11 -4.79
N ALA A 365 -22.16 -11.20 -5.41
CA ALA A 365 -21.58 -12.47 -5.85
C ALA A 365 -21.16 -13.37 -4.67
N TYR A 366 -20.86 -12.79 -3.51
CA TYR A 366 -20.24 -13.48 -2.37
C TYR A 366 -21.18 -13.69 -1.18
N TYR A 367 -22.43 -13.21 -1.23
CA TYR A 367 -23.41 -13.33 -0.13
C TYR A 367 -23.65 -14.74 0.46
N ASN A 368 -23.19 -15.83 -0.17
CA ASN A 368 -23.44 -17.19 0.32
C ASN A 368 -22.27 -18.14 0.03
N ASP A 369 -21.06 -17.61 -0.09
CA ASP A 369 -19.88 -18.44 -0.33
C ASP A 369 -19.30 -19.01 0.98
N GLY A 370 -19.77 -18.51 2.13
CA GLY A 370 -19.33 -18.92 3.47
C GLY A 370 -18.02 -18.28 3.90
N PHE A 371 -17.53 -17.28 3.15
CA PHE A 371 -16.32 -16.53 3.42
C PHE A 371 -16.66 -15.08 3.82
N ASP A 372 -15.70 -14.44 4.47
CA ASP A 372 -15.74 -13.04 4.92
C ASP A 372 -14.93 -12.26 3.89
N THR A 373 -15.59 -11.91 2.79
CA THR A 373 -14.92 -11.49 1.54
C THR A 373 -14.54 -10.01 1.59
N ASP A 374 -15.31 -9.17 2.28
CA ASP A 374 -15.01 -7.74 2.51
C ASP A 374 -14.12 -7.47 3.74
N GLU A 375 -13.72 -8.54 4.45
CA GLU A 375 -12.77 -8.56 5.57
C GLU A 375 -13.21 -7.74 6.78
N ASP A 376 -14.52 -7.64 6.98
CA ASP A 376 -15.09 -6.96 8.11
C ASP A 376 -15.16 -7.80 9.39
N GLY A 377 -14.88 -9.09 9.27
CA GLY A 377 -14.92 -10.03 10.36
C GLY A 377 -16.22 -10.82 10.47
N VAL A 378 -17.13 -10.70 9.50
CA VAL A 378 -18.45 -11.32 9.43
C VAL A 378 -18.69 -11.88 8.02
N ALA A 379 -18.69 -13.21 7.89
CA ALA A 379 -18.97 -13.87 6.62
C ALA A 379 -20.44 -13.69 6.17
N ASP A 380 -20.64 -13.61 4.85
CA ASP A 380 -21.95 -13.60 4.18
C ASP A 380 -22.88 -12.48 4.71
N ASP A 381 -22.38 -11.28 4.99
CA ASP A 381 -23.13 -10.27 5.74
C ASP A 381 -23.69 -9.11 4.87
N GLY A 382 -23.41 -9.11 3.57
CA GLY A 382 -23.87 -8.09 2.62
C GLY A 382 -25.34 -8.18 2.19
N PHE A 383 -26.17 -9.02 2.83
CA PHE A 383 -27.56 -9.18 2.43
C PHE A 383 -28.37 -7.87 2.58
N PRO A 384 -29.24 -7.54 1.61
CA PRO A 384 -30.10 -6.34 1.69
C PRO A 384 -31.00 -6.26 2.94
N GLU A 385 -31.28 -7.40 3.56
CA GLU A 385 -32.06 -7.53 4.80
C GLU A 385 -31.26 -7.08 6.04
N LEU A 386 -29.94 -7.29 6.05
CA LEU A 386 -29.01 -6.89 7.12
C LEU A 386 -28.74 -5.37 7.08
N ASP A 387 -28.56 -4.81 5.88
CA ASP A 387 -28.29 -3.38 5.65
C ASP A 387 -29.26 -2.43 6.33
N SER A 388 -30.54 -2.78 6.28
CA SER A 388 -31.63 -1.86 6.61
C SER A 388 -32.37 -2.19 7.91
N THR A 389 -32.17 -3.37 8.49
CA THR A 389 -33.00 -3.84 9.62
C THR A 389 -32.24 -4.32 10.85
N MET A 390 -30.98 -4.76 10.73
CA MET A 390 -30.22 -5.30 11.85
C MET A 390 -29.19 -4.27 12.36
N ILE A 391 -29.16 -4.09 13.69
CA ILE A 391 -28.18 -3.19 14.34
C ILE A 391 -26.83 -3.90 14.35
N PHE A 392 -25.84 -3.25 13.76
CA PHE A 392 -24.53 -3.82 13.47
C PHE A 392 -23.43 -3.24 14.35
N ALA A 393 -23.51 -1.95 14.67
CA ALA A 393 -22.48 -1.24 15.40
C ALA A 393 -23.01 -0.43 16.58
N ILE A 394 -22.20 -0.31 17.63
CA ILE A 394 -22.28 0.76 18.62
C ILE A 394 -21.13 1.73 18.32
N VAL A 395 -21.45 3.00 18.12
CA VAL A 395 -20.48 4.05 17.81
C VAL A 395 -20.62 5.23 18.75
N ARG A 396 -19.58 6.05 18.84
CA ARG A 396 -19.60 7.33 19.56
C ARG A 396 -20.62 8.29 18.92
N LYS A 397 -21.28 9.13 19.71
CA LYS A 397 -21.99 10.31 19.16
C LYS A 397 -20.98 11.33 18.67
N PRO A 398 -21.35 12.20 17.70
CA PRO A 398 -20.52 13.33 17.32
C PRO A 398 -20.04 14.11 18.54
N ASN A 399 -18.76 14.50 18.57
CA ASN A 399 -18.12 15.27 19.65
C ASN A 399 -17.96 14.51 20.99
N THR A 400 -17.87 13.18 20.97
CA THR A 400 -17.54 12.39 22.16
C THR A 400 -16.20 11.69 21.98
N SER A 401 -15.30 11.85 22.95
CA SER A 401 -13.90 11.49 22.76
C SER A 401 -13.61 10.00 22.88
N VAL A 402 -14.45 9.21 23.56
CA VAL A 402 -14.21 7.79 23.83
C VAL A 402 -15.50 6.97 23.84
N LEU A 403 -15.42 5.75 23.31
CA LEU A 403 -16.48 4.76 23.46
C LEU A 403 -16.35 4.13 24.85
N SER A 404 -17.37 4.28 25.69
CA SER A 404 -17.38 3.85 27.10
C SER A 404 -18.05 2.49 27.29
N THR A 405 -18.90 2.07 26.36
CA THR A 405 -19.47 0.72 26.37
C THR A 405 -18.37 -0.33 26.32
N GLN A 406 -18.53 -1.35 27.14
CA GLN A 406 -17.58 -2.46 27.21
C GLN A 406 -17.96 -3.50 26.17
N VAL A 407 -16.97 -3.98 25.41
CA VAL A 407 -17.12 -5.13 24.52
C VAL A 407 -17.48 -6.39 25.32
N LYS A 408 -18.31 -7.27 24.76
CA LYS A 408 -18.71 -8.56 25.36
C LYS A 408 -18.42 -9.72 24.41
N ASP A 409 -18.54 -10.94 24.94
CA ASP A 409 -18.37 -12.17 24.16
C ASP A 409 -19.30 -12.19 22.94
N GLY A 410 -18.71 -12.40 21.75
CA GLY A 410 -19.40 -12.34 20.46
C GLY A 410 -19.39 -10.98 19.77
N ASP A 411 -18.78 -9.95 20.38
CA ASP A 411 -18.50 -8.66 19.76
C ASP A 411 -16.98 -8.46 19.58
N PHE A 412 -16.57 -7.47 18.79
CA PHE A 412 -15.20 -6.96 18.75
C PHE A 412 -15.17 -5.43 18.79
N MET A 413 -14.04 -4.89 19.21
CA MET A 413 -13.81 -3.45 19.31
C MET A 413 -12.90 -3.02 18.15
N VAL A 414 -13.30 -1.97 17.44
CA VAL A 414 -12.49 -1.27 16.44
C VAL A 414 -11.81 -0.09 17.13
N TYR A 415 -10.57 0.18 16.75
CA TYR A 415 -9.77 1.24 17.35
C TYR A 415 -9.32 2.24 16.29
N ASP A 416 -9.17 3.50 16.68
CA ASP A 416 -8.54 4.52 15.84
C ASP A 416 -7.03 4.28 15.76
N TRP A 417 -6.37 5.08 14.92
CA TRP A 417 -4.92 5.05 14.75
C TRP A 417 -4.12 5.43 16.01
N LYS A 418 -4.78 6.01 17.01
CA LYS A 418 -4.22 6.30 18.35
C LYS A 418 -4.49 5.17 19.35
N GLY A 419 -5.16 4.09 18.94
CA GLY A 419 -5.56 2.99 19.81
C GLY A 419 -6.75 3.30 20.72
N ASN A 420 -7.50 4.37 20.49
CA ASN A 420 -8.75 4.66 21.19
C ASN A 420 -9.89 3.81 20.62
N SER A 421 -10.83 3.40 21.48
CA SER A 421 -12.02 2.67 21.04
C SER A 421 -12.93 3.53 20.17
N MET A 422 -13.14 3.09 18.93
CA MET A 422 -14.04 3.71 17.96
C MET A 422 -15.43 3.09 18.01
N TRP A 423 -15.53 1.78 17.75
CA TRP A 423 -16.81 1.08 17.57
C TRP A 423 -16.82 -0.29 18.25
N ILE A 424 -18.03 -0.77 18.59
CA ILE A 424 -18.26 -2.18 18.93
C ILE A 424 -19.12 -2.80 17.84
N LEU A 425 -18.63 -3.88 17.26
CA LEU A 425 -19.26 -4.60 16.17
C LEU A 425 -19.63 -6.01 16.60
N SER A 426 -20.70 -6.54 16.00
CA SER A 426 -21.14 -7.90 16.24
C SER A 426 -20.37 -8.87 15.37
N LYS A 427 -19.91 -9.99 15.93
CA LYS A 427 -19.38 -11.13 15.16
C LYS A 427 -20.48 -12.06 14.63
N ASP A 428 -21.72 -11.84 15.06
CA ASP A 428 -22.89 -12.62 14.68
C ASP A 428 -23.88 -11.68 13.98
N PRO A 429 -24.04 -11.76 12.65
CA PRO A 429 -24.89 -10.85 11.92
C PRO A 429 -26.36 -10.98 12.36
N ALA A 430 -26.74 -12.12 12.95
CA ALA A 430 -28.09 -12.36 13.47
C ALA A 430 -28.32 -11.79 14.88
N VAL A 431 -27.30 -11.28 15.58
CA VAL A 431 -27.41 -10.78 16.95
C VAL A 431 -26.75 -9.40 17.11
N ALA A 432 -27.57 -8.36 17.27
CA ALA A 432 -27.08 -7.00 17.43
C ALA A 432 -26.17 -6.80 18.67
N PRO A 433 -25.08 -6.00 18.59
CA PRO A 433 -24.22 -5.71 19.74
C PRO A 433 -25.01 -5.04 20.88
N ALA A 434 -25.96 -4.18 20.53
CA ALA A 434 -26.81 -3.48 21.49
C ALA A 434 -27.71 -4.41 22.32
N SER A 435 -27.97 -5.63 21.84
CA SER A 435 -28.72 -6.64 22.60
C SER A 435 -27.89 -7.31 23.69
N ARG A 436 -26.56 -7.35 23.49
CA ARG A 436 -25.59 -7.92 24.42
C ARG A 436 -25.05 -6.86 25.39
N ASN A 437 -24.87 -5.64 24.91
CA ASN A 437 -24.21 -4.55 25.63
C ASN A 437 -25.19 -3.58 26.32
N SER A 438 -24.75 -2.99 27.44
CA SER A 438 -25.46 -1.87 28.05
C SER A 438 -24.95 -0.58 27.43
N VAL A 439 -25.55 -0.17 26.32
CA VAL A 439 -25.11 0.99 25.52
C VAL A 439 -25.18 2.29 26.35
N ASP A 440 -24.12 3.09 26.30
CA ASP A 440 -24.07 4.39 26.96
C ASP A 440 -25.06 5.37 26.29
N ASN A 441 -25.59 6.31 27.06
CA ASN A 441 -26.49 7.33 26.52
C ASN A 441 -25.80 8.28 25.53
N ASN A 442 -24.46 8.33 25.53
CA ASN A 442 -23.65 9.13 24.62
C ASN A 442 -23.22 8.36 23.36
N GLU A 443 -23.74 7.17 23.13
CA GLU A 443 -23.40 6.34 21.98
C GLU A 443 -24.65 6.12 21.10
N LEU A 444 -24.42 5.71 19.86
CA LEU A 444 -25.42 5.40 18.87
C LEU A 444 -25.32 3.93 18.49
N THR A 445 -26.47 3.34 18.21
CA THR A 445 -26.57 2.00 17.62
C THR A 445 -26.96 2.16 16.16
N LEU A 446 -26.11 1.72 15.25
CA LEU A 446 -26.28 1.89 13.81
C LEU A 446 -26.52 0.55 13.12
N THR A 447 -27.33 0.54 12.06
CA THR A 447 -27.35 -0.58 11.09
C THR A 447 -26.11 -0.50 10.20
N LYS A 448 -25.79 -1.56 9.45
CA LYS A 448 -24.63 -1.58 8.54
C LYS A 448 -24.70 -0.41 7.54
N LYS A 449 -25.83 -0.20 6.87
CA LYS A 449 -26.06 0.97 5.99
C LYS A 449 -25.93 2.33 6.69
N ALA A 450 -26.39 2.43 7.94
CA ALA A 450 -26.30 3.69 8.68
C ALA A 450 -24.87 3.96 9.17
N LEU A 451 -24.08 2.90 9.39
CA LEU A 451 -22.64 3.00 9.64
C LEU A 451 -21.91 3.41 8.36
N ALA A 452 -22.17 2.74 7.23
CA ALA A 452 -21.63 3.08 5.90
C ALA A 452 -21.81 4.56 5.59
N ASN A 453 -23.07 5.03 5.61
CA ASN A 453 -23.40 6.42 5.39
C ASN A 453 -22.73 7.35 6.40
N ARG A 454 -22.45 6.90 7.62
CA ARG A 454 -21.86 7.76 8.62
C ARG A 454 -20.39 8.00 8.28
N VAL A 455 -19.62 6.94 8.06
CA VAL A 455 -18.17 7.00 7.78
C VAL A 455 -17.83 7.44 6.36
N SER A 456 -18.84 7.55 5.49
CA SER A 456 -18.67 7.98 4.10
C SER A 456 -19.10 9.41 3.83
N ASN A 457 -19.49 10.17 4.86
CA ASN A 457 -19.96 11.53 4.68
C ASN A 457 -18.85 12.51 5.09
N PRO A 458 -18.47 13.45 4.20
CA PRO A 458 -17.50 14.48 4.52
C PRO A 458 -17.84 15.22 5.81
N GLU A 459 -16.83 15.51 6.62
CA GLU A 459 -17.02 16.41 7.75
C GLU A 459 -17.42 17.80 7.24
N SER A 460 -18.22 18.50 8.05
CA SER A 460 -18.74 19.82 7.66
C SER A 460 -17.82 20.97 8.07
N ASN A 461 -16.85 20.72 8.95
CA ASN A 461 -15.94 21.73 9.51
C ASN A 461 -14.51 21.19 9.75
N PHE A 462 -13.63 21.34 8.77
CA PHE A 462 -12.24 20.83 8.76
C PHE A 462 -11.22 21.59 9.65
N THR A 463 -11.63 22.14 10.79
CA THR A 463 -10.71 22.96 11.63
C THR A 463 -10.92 22.84 13.14
N THR A 464 -11.72 21.88 13.58
CA THR A 464 -12.18 21.77 14.97
C THR A 464 -11.41 20.74 15.80
N GLY A 465 -10.62 19.89 15.16
CA GLY A 465 -9.91 18.74 15.70
C GLY A 465 -10.85 17.66 16.24
N GLN A 466 -12.08 17.59 15.73
CA GLN A 466 -13.09 16.60 16.11
C GLN A 466 -13.27 15.58 14.99
N ASP A 467 -13.70 14.38 15.39
CA ASP A 467 -14.01 13.22 14.54
C ASP A 467 -15.54 13.02 14.58
N GLU A 468 -16.24 13.75 13.71
CA GLU A 468 -17.68 14.00 13.70
C GLU A 468 -18.47 12.82 13.14
N ASP A 469 -17.93 12.14 12.14
CA ASP A 469 -18.43 10.89 11.57
C ASP A 469 -17.91 9.64 12.30
N SER A 470 -16.91 9.79 13.18
CA SER A 470 -16.37 8.70 14.01
C SER A 470 -15.61 7.66 13.19
N ASP A 471 -15.00 8.06 12.08
CA ASP A 471 -14.25 7.21 11.17
C ASP A 471 -12.76 7.05 11.57
N GLY A 472 -12.34 7.83 12.58
CA GLY A 472 -11.03 7.73 13.22
C GLY A 472 -10.05 8.81 12.77
N VAL A 473 -10.38 9.62 11.78
CA VAL A 473 -9.69 10.86 11.46
C VAL A 473 -10.56 12.04 11.89
N ALA A 474 -9.92 13.19 12.05
CA ALA A 474 -10.58 14.40 12.50
C ALA A 474 -10.31 15.47 11.46
N ASP A 475 -11.31 16.31 11.21
CA ASP A 475 -11.24 17.41 10.24
C ASP A 475 -10.95 16.96 8.79
N ASP A 476 -11.52 15.84 8.32
CA ASP A 476 -11.27 15.28 6.98
C ASP A 476 -12.49 15.24 6.05
N THR A 477 -12.20 15.20 4.75
CA THR A 477 -13.15 15.33 3.64
C THR A 477 -13.88 14.03 3.31
N ALA A 478 -13.42 12.88 3.81
CA ALA A 478 -14.11 11.60 3.98
C ALA A 478 -13.02 10.54 4.17
N ILE A 479 -13.11 9.70 5.20
CA ILE A 479 -12.25 8.51 5.25
C ILE A 479 -12.86 7.30 4.53
N ALA A 480 -14.07 7.41 3.96
CA ALA A 480 -14.45 6.42 2.95
C ALA A 480 -13.57 6.61 1.73
N TYR A 481 -12.56 5.76 1.59
CA TYR A 481 -12.47 5.07 0.31
C TYR A 481 -13.82 4.32 0.18
N PRO A 482 -14.72 4.71 -0.73
CA PRO A 482 -15.68 3.73 -1.18
C PRO A 482 -14.82 2.73 -1.96
N MET A 483 -14.49 1.57 -1.36
CA MET A 483 -14.53 0.37 -2.19
C MET A 483 -15.99 0.27 -2.66
N LYS A 484 -16.20 0.73 -3.89
CA LYS A 484 -17.45 0.95 -4.65
C LYS A 484 -18.20 2.28 -4.42
N GLU A 485 -18.13 3.14 -5.43
CA GLU A 485 -19.36 3.34 -6.20
C GLU A 485 -19.34 2.42 -7.43
N ALA A 486 -20.08 1.32 -7.33
CA ALA A 486 -20.82 0.84 -8.49
C ALA A 486 -21.88 1.91 -8.79
N VAL A 487 -21.53 2.89 -9.63
CA VAL A 487 -22.21 3.31 -10.87
C VAL A 487 -21.42 4.51 -11.41
N GLU A 488 -20.50 4.29 -12.35
CA GLU A 488 -20.58 4.90 -13.68
C GLU A 488 -20.08 3.85 -14.68
N GLU A 489 -20.59 3.92 -15.91
CA GLU A 489 -20.67 2.83 -16.89
C GLU A 489 -19.34 2.08 -17.12
N ASP A 490 -19.41 0.76 -17.34
CA ASP A 490 -18.30 -0.09 -17.78
C ASP A 490 -17.48 0.64 -18.87
N TYR A 491 -16.38 1.29 -18.51
CA TYR A 491 -15.44 1.83 -19.49
C TYR A 491 -14.65 0.66 -20.02
N VAL A 492 -15.17 0.06 -21.10
CA VAL A 492 -14.43 -0.94 -21.88
C VAL A 492 -13.25 -0.21 -22.51
N ASP A 493 -12.02 -0.65 -22.23
CA ASP A 493 -10.78 -0.22 -22.88
C ASP A 493 -10.20 -1.46 -23.58
N THR A 494 -10.53 -1.64 -24.86
CA THR A 494 -10.29 -2.88 -25.61
C THR A 494 -8.83 -3.03 -26.03
N ASP A 495 -8.10 -1.94 -26.27
CA ASP A 495 -6.71 -1.93 -26.73
C ASP A 495 -5.69 -1.52 -25.68
N GLY A 496 -6.14 -1.18 -24.48
CA GLY A 496 -5.34 -1.08 -23.26
C GLY A 496 -4.46 0.15 -23.24
N ASP A 497 -4.98 1.25 -23.76
CA ASP A 497 -4.30 2.53 -23.80
C ASP A 497 -4.85 3.54 -22.78
N MET A 498 -5.66 3.08 -21.81
CA MET A 498 -6.21 3.89 -20.74
C MET A 498 -7.30 4.88 -21.19
N LEU A 499 -7.77 4.81 -22.43
CA LEU A 499 -8.95 5.54 -22.90
C LEU A 499 -10.18 4.63 -22.98
N PRO A 500 -11.39 5.13 -22.69
CA PRO A 500 -12.59 4.33 -22.87
C PRO A 500 -13.03 4.21 -24.33
N ASP A 501 -13.34 2.99 -24.77
CA ASP A 501 -13.86 2.67 -26.12
C ASP A 501 -15.04 3.57 -26.50
N ASP A 502 -15.99 3.78 -25.59
CA ASP A 502 -17.18 4.58 -25.85
C ASP A 502 -16.86 6.07 -26.05
N TRP A 503 -15.82 6.58 -25.39
CA TRP A 503 -15.33 7.95 -25.57
C TRP A 503 -14.62 8.07 -26.92
N GLU A 504 -13.71 7.15 -27.23
CA GLU A 504 -12.99 7.14 -28.51
C GLU A 504 -13.93 6.97 -29.70
N MET A 505 -14.91 6.06 -29.58
CA MET A 505 -15.94 5.86 -30.58
C MET A 505 -16.86 7.08 -30.74
N ALA A 506 -17.06 7.87 -29.70
CA ALA A 506 -17.86 9.09 -29.76
C ALA A 506 -17.16 10.23 -30.51
N PHE A 507 -15.85 10.39 -30.31
CA PHE A 507 -15.07 11.49 -30.90
C PHE A 507 -14.40 11.13 -32.23
N PHE A 508 -13.88 9.91 -32.36
CA PHE A 508 -13.07 9.48 -33.52
C PHE A 508 -13.77 8.40 -34.35
N GLY A 509 -14.59 7.56 -33.72
CA GLY A 509 -15.34 6.48 -34.39
C GLY A 509 -14.50 5.23 -34.68
N ASP A 510 -13.33 5.14 -34.07
CA ASP A 510 -12.43 4.00 -33.97
C ASP A 510 -11.60 4.12 -32.67
N LEU A 511 -10.88 3.05 -32.33
CA LEU A 511 -10.00 2.96 -31.16
C LEU A 511 -8.51 3.21 -31.53
N GLU A 512 -8.19 3.57 -32.78
CA GLU A 512 -6.78 3.71 -33.21
C GLU A 512 -6.31 5.17 -33.24
N THR A 513 -7.24 6.13 -33.20
CA THR A 513 -6.94 7.55 -33.41
C THR A 513 -6.41 8.23 -32.16
N ALA A 514 -7.05 8.01 -31.02
CA ALA A 514 -6.52 8.41 -29.72
C ALA A 514 -5.82 7.20 -29.08
N GLY A 515 -4.83 7.47 -28.24
CA GLY A 515 -4.07 6.42 -27.55
C GLY A 515 -2.63 6.81 -27.29
N PHE A 516 -1.71 5.84 -27.29
CA PHE A 516 -0.29 6.14 -27.02
C PHE A 516 0.35 7.00 -28.12
N GLY A 517 1.11 8.03 -27.72
CA GLY A 517 1.69 9.01 -28.62
C GLY A 517 2.89 9.78 -28.06
N ASP A 518 3.28 10.84 -28.78
CA ASP A 518 4.52 11.59 -28.52
C ASP A 518 4.34 12.75 -27.52
N VAL A 519 3.11 13.03 -27.06
CA VAL A 519 2.81 14.12 -26.12
C VAL A 519 2.55 13.53 -24.74
N TYR A 520 3.61 13.47 -23.92
CA TYR A 520 3.54 12.91 -22.56
C TYR A 520 2.99 11.47 -22.52
N GLY A 521 3.31 10.67 -23.55
CA GLY A 521 2.90 9.28 -23.67
C GLY A 521 1.62 9.05 -24.47
N PHE A 522 0.87 10.10 -24.82
CA PHE A 522 -0.40 10.00 -25.53
C PHE A 522 -0.44 10.84 -26.81
N THR A 523 -1.44 10.59 -27.65
CA THR A 523 -1.78 11.40 -28.82
C THR A 523 -2.37 12.74 -28.38
N ASP A 524 -2.19 13.76 -29.21
CA ASP A 524 -2.74 15.11 -29.03
C ASP A 524 -3.42 15.43 -30.36
N THR A 525 -4.71 15.10 -30.46
CA THR A 525 -5.39 15.02 -31.75
C THR A 525 -5.67 16.40 -32.34
N ASP A 526 -5.92 17.40 -31.52
CA ASP A 526 -6.22 18.76 -31.97
C ASP A 526 -5.03 19.73 -31.98
N GLY A 527 -3.92 19.32 -31.35
CA GLY A 527 -2.64 20.01 -31.37
C GLY A 527 -2.58 21.24 -30.46
N ASP A 528 -3.41 21.32 -29.42
CA ASP A 528 -3.39 22.42 -28.44
C ASP A 528 -2.34 22.21 -27.33
N GLY A 529 -1.82 20.98 -27.20
CA GLY A 529 -0.78 20.58 -26.26
C GLY A 529 -1.28 19.80 -25.04
N LEU A 530 -2.59 19.71 -24.82
CA LEU A 530 -3.22 18.73 -23.94
C LEU A 530 -3.40 17.43 -24.71
N ASN A 531 -2.98 16.31 -24.13
CA ASN A 531 -3.10 15.02 -24.80
C ASN A 531 -4.50 14.43 -24.60
N ASP A 532 -4.86 13.47 -25.45
CA ASP A 532 -6.21 12.91 -25.52
C ASP A 532 -6.64 12.21 -24.21
N TYR A 533 -5.69 11.72 -23.40
CA TYR A 533 -5.95 11.17 -22.06
C TYR A 533 -6.34 12.26 -21.07
N TYR A 534 -5.64 13.39 -21.07
CA TYR A 534 -5.96 14.53 -20.23
C TYR A 534 -7.20 15.29 -20.69
N GLU A 535 -7.51 15.27 -21.98
CA GLU A 535 -8.78 15.74 -22.54
C GLU A 535 -9.96 14.90 -22.00
N TRP A 536 -9.79 13.57 -21.96
CA TRP A 536 -10.79 12.68 -21.36
C TRP A 536 -11.00 12.98 -19.87
N LEU A 537 -9.92 13.07 -19.08
CA LEU A 537 -10.00 13.40 -17.65
C LEU A 537 -10.65 14.76 -17.40
N ALA A 538 -10.27 15.78 -18.17
CA ALA A 538 -10.81 17.14 -18.04
C ALA A 538 -12.25 17.29 -18.57
N GLY A 539 -12.79 16.26 -19.23
CA GLY A 539 -14.13 16.27 -19.84
C GLY A 539 -14.24 17.22 -21.04
N THR A 540 -13.15 17.42 -21.78
CA THR A 540 -13.06 18.28 -22.96
C THR A 540 -13.19 17.46 -24.26
N ASP A 541 -13.29 18.15 -25.40
CA ASP A 541 -13.50 17.60 -26.73
C ASP A 541 -12.15 17.52 -27.46
N PRO A 542 -11.54 16.33 -27.57
CA PRO A 542 -10.16 16.14 -28.05
C PRO A 542 -9.99 16.45 -29.55
N THR A 543 -11.06 16.88 -30.24
CA THR A 543 -11.03 17.29 -31.64
C THR A 543 -10.96 18.81 -31.82
N LYS A 544 -10.92 19.58 -30.72
CA LYS A 544 -11.01 21.04 -30.73
C LYS A 544 -10.13 21.66 -29.64
N PRO A 545 -9.21 22.58 -30.01
CA PRO A 545 -8.35 23.26 -29.03
C PRO A 545 -9.08 24.12 -27.98
N ILE A 546 -10.41 24.28 -28.11
CA ILE A 546 -11.27 25.00 -27.19
C ILE A 546 -12.65 24.33 -27.26
N THR A 547 -13.00 23.54 -26.24
CA THR A 547 -14.31 22.91 -26.08
C THR A 547 -15.43 23.93 -25.87
N GLY A 548 -15.13 24.99 -25.11
CA GLY A 548 -16.05 26.08 -24.79
C GLY A 548 -16.89 25.84 -23.55
N LEU A 549 -16.30 25.25 -22.50
CA LEU A 549 -16.93 24.99 -21.21
C LEU A 549 -17.36 26.30 -20.51
N PRO A 550 -18.36 26.25 -19.62
CA PRO A 550 -18.80 27.42 -18.85
C PRO A 550 -17.65 27.98 -17.99
N GLY A 551 -17.17 29.18 -18.33
CA GLY A 551 -16.07 29.84 -17.60
C GLY A 551 -14.74 29.87 -18.37
N GLN A 552 -14.57 28.98 -19.35
CA GLN A 552 -13.35 28.85 -20.15
C GLN A 552 -13.04 30.06 -21.05
N GLY A 553 -14.08 30.68 -21.62
CA GLY A 553 -13.92 31.91 -22.39
C GLY A 553 -13.15 31.71 -23.70
N THR A 554 -11.89 32.15 -23.73
CA THR A 554 -10.99 32.02 -24.90
C THR A 554 -9.71 31.26 -24.59
N LEU A 555 -9.60 30.69 -23.40
CA LEU A 555 -8.50 29.79 -23.03
C LEU A 555 -8.65 28.49 -23.82
N THR A 556 -7.54 27.85 -24.14
CA THR A 556 -7.55 26.49 -24.71
C THR A 556 -7.97 25.47 -23.65
N ASP A 557 -8.23 24.24 -24.07
CA ASP A 557 -8.53 23.15 -23.13
C ASP A 557 -7.28 22.89 -22.26
N ALA A 558 -6.08 22.97 -22.85
CA ALA A 558 -4.81 22.95 -22.13
C ALA A 558 -4.63 24.08 -21.07
N GLU A 559 -5.07 25.31 -21.38
CA GLU A 559 -4.88 26.49 -20.51
C GLU A 559 -5.99 26.66 -19.46
N PHE A 560 -7.04 25.85 -19.53
CA PHE A 560 -8.16 25.93 -18.61
C PHE A 560 -7.83 25.21 -17.30
N ASP A 561 -8.42 25.70 -16.21
CA ASP A 561 -8.35 25.15 -14.86
C ASP A 561 -9.75 24.55 -14.61
N SER A 562 -9.86 23.24 -14.84
CA SER A 562 -11.14 22.55 -14.94
C SER A 562 -11.80 22.32 -13.59
N ASP A 563 -11.03 22.09 -12.53
CA ASP A 563 -11.51 21.83 -11.17
C ASP A 563 -11.43 23.05 -10.24
N GLY A 564 -10.68 24.09 -10.62
CA GLY A 564 -10.57 25.36 -9.91
C GLY A 564 -9.56 25.37 -8.77
N ASP A 565 -8.60 24.45 -8.74
CA ASP A 565 -7.56 24.38 -7.70
C ASP A 565 -6.42 25.40 -7.91
N GLY A 566 -6.29 25.93 -9.13
CA GLY A 566 -5.31 26.93 -9.54
C GLY A 566 -4.18 26.40 -10.43
N LEU A 567 -4.14 25.10 -10.75
CA LEU A 567 -3.37 24.52 -11.84
C LEU A 567 -4.18 24.55 -13.14
N SER A 568 -3.49 24.59 -14.27
CA SER A 568 -4.14 24.35 -15.57
C SER A 568 -4.03 22.87 -15.93
N ASN A 569 -4.96 22.37 -16.74
CA ASN A 569 -4.95 20.98 -17.22
C ASN A 569 -3.58 20.59 -17.81
N LEU A 570 -2.92 21.54 -18.49
CA LEU A 570 -1.57 21.35 -19.03
C LEU A 570 -0.46 21.33 -17.98
N ASP A 571 -0.58 22.10 -16.90
CA ASP A 571 0.40 22.06 -15.81
C ASP A 571 0.33 20.71 -15.09
N GLU A 572 -0.88 20.18 -14.90
CA GLU A 572 -1.13 18.87 -14.31
C GLU A 572 -0.55 17.74 -15.17
N GLN A 573 -0.81 17.74 -16.48
CA GLN A 573 -0.16 16.81 -17.42
C GLN A 573 1.37 16.83 -17.32
N LYS A 574 1.95 18.03 -17.15
CA LYS A 574 3.41 18.21 -17.08
C LYS A 574 4.04 17.73 -15.77
N LEU A 575 3.25 17.46 -14.74
CA LEU A 575 3.74 16.80 -13.53
C LEU A 575 4.10 15.33 -13.81
N GLY A 576 3.52 14.75 -14.86
CA GLY A 576 3.90 13.45 -15.40
C GLY A 576 5.26 13.46 -16.11
N SER A 577 5.79 12.27 -16.37
CA SER A 577 7.06 12.13 -17.10
C SER A 577 6.84 12.34 -18.59
N PRO A 578 7.78 12.99 -19.30
CA PRO A 578 7.64 13.25 -20.74
C PRO A 578 7.55 11.98 -21.61
N ASP A 579 7.96 10.83 -21.08
CA ASP A 579 7.89 9.53 -21.77
C ASP A 579 6.64 8.71 -21.39
N GLY A 580 5.70 9.29 -20.63
CA GLY A 580 4.44 8.64 -20.24
C GLY A 580 4.61 7.53 -19.20
N SER A 581 5.79 7.39 -18.59
CA SER A 581 6.06 6.37 -17.57
C SER A 581 5.45 6.67 -16.20
N THR A 582 5.10 7.94 -15.95
CA THR A 582 4.35 8.42 -14.78
C THR A 582 3.34 9.45 -15.25
N LEU A 583 2.08 9.30 -14.85
CA LEU A 583 1.04 10.29 -15.10
C LEU A 583 1.22 11.47 -14.12
N GLY A 584 0.69 12.64 -14.49
CA GLY A 584 0.64 13.80 -13.59
C GLY A 584 -0.58 13.74 -12.67
N THR A 585 -1.10 14.89 -12.27
CA THR A 585 -2.34 14.99 -11.48
C THR A 585 -3.57 14.91 -12.39
N ASN A 586 -4.78 14.83 -11.82
CA ASN A 586 -6.04 14.66 -12.52
C ASN A 586 -6.79 16.00 -12.62
N PRO A 587 -6.97 16.55 -13.83
CA PRO A 587 -7.57 17.88 -14.06
C PRO A 587 -9.05 18.03 -13.72
N SER A 588 -9.70 16.95 -13.29
CA SER A 588 -11.08 17.00 -12.82
C SER A 588 -11.19 17.03 -11.29
N LEU A 589 -10.07 16.94 -10.58
CA LEU A 589 -10.01 16.76 -9.13
C LEU A 589 -9.08 17.79 -8.50
N VAL A 590 -9.65 18.64 -7.63
CA VAL A 590 -8.90 19.66 -6.87
C VAL A 590 -7.73 19.06 -6.04
N ASP A 591 -7.83 17.79 -5.69
CA ASP A 591 -6.90 17.02 -4.87
C ASP A 591 -6.87 15.61 -5.46
N THR A 592 -5.85 15.30 -6.27
CA THR A 592 -5.84 14.08 -7.09
C THR A 592 -5.68 12.82 -6.28
N ASP A 593 -4.95 12.90 -5.16
CA ASP A 593 -4.71 11.76 -4.28
C ASP A 593 -5.54 11.81 -2.98
N ASP A 594 -6.51 12.74 -2.94
CA ASP A 594 -7.48 12.99 -1.85
C ASP A 594 -6.78 13.11 -0.48
N ASP A 595 -5.58 13.71 -0.44
CA ASP A 595 -4.74 13.72 0.74
C ASP A 595 -5.08 14.88 1.73
N GLY A 596 -5.94 15.80 1.30
CA GLY A 596 -6.40 17.00 1.97
C GLY A 596 -5.67 18.28 1.55
N ILE A 597 -4.68 18.18 0.66
CA ILE A 597 -3.90 19.25 0.08
C ILE A 597 -4.19 19.26 -1.42
N SER A 598 -4.76 20.35 -1.94
CA SER A 598 -4.96 20.47 -3.38
C SER A 598 -3.64 20.36 -4.14
N ASP A 599 -3.67 19.82 -5.35
CA ASP A 599 -2.49 19.63 -6.20
C ASP A 599 -1.68 20.93 -6.35
N TYR A 600 -2.36 22.08 -6.51
CA TYR A 600 -1.72 23.40 -6.53
C TYR A 600 -0.85 23.69 -5.29
N VAL A 601 -1.35 23.33 -4.10
CA VAL A 601 -0.68 23.60 -2.81
C VAL A 601 0.49 22.65 -2.62
N GLU A 602 0.40 21.40 -3.09
CA GLU A 602 1.54 20.48 -3.09
C GLU A 602 2.72 21.00 -3.92
N ILE A 603 2.43 21.63 -5.07
CA ILE A 603 3.45 22.12 -5.99
C ILE A 603 3.98 23.52 -5.60
N TYR A 604 3.11 24.43 -5.15
CA TYR A 604 3.45 25.86 -5.00
C TYR A 604 3.27 26.42 -3.58
N GLY A 605 2.72 25.65 -2.63
CA GLY A 605 2.50 26.08 -1.26
C GLY A 605 3.78 26.15 -0.41
N ASP A 606 3.92 27.21 0.39
CA ASP A 606 4.82 27.19 1.54
C ASP A 606 4.07 26.50 2.70
N LEU A 607 4.47 25.27 3.04
CA LEU A 607 3.86 24.45 4.11
C LEU A 607 4.03 25.03 5.54
N SER A 608 4.41 26.32 5.67
CA SER A 608 4.31 27.03 6.94
C SER A 608 2.84 27.21 7.35
N VAL A 609 2.40 26.35 8.26
CA VAL A 609 1.08 26.38 8.89
C VAL A 609 0.74 27.80 9.39
N PRO A 610 -0.34 28.46 8.95
CA PRO A 610 -0.84 29.66 9.61
C PRO A 610 -1.61 29.24 10.88
N GLY A 611 -0.87 28.86 11.92
CA GLY A 611 -1.45 28.40 13.20
C GLY A 611 -0.85 29.02 14.45
N ASP A 612 0.43 29.37 14.44
CA ASP A 612 1.14 29.85 15.64
C ASP A 612 1.51 31.33 15.56
N GLU A 613 0.49 32.20 15.61
CA GLU A 613 0.73 33.50 16.27
C GLU A 613 0.43 33.35 17.77
N PRO A 614 1.44 33.53 18.66
CA PRO A 614 1.15 33.65 20.07
C PRO A 614 0.30 34.90 20.25
N LYS A 615 -0.92 34.70 20.76
CA LYS A 615 -1.75 35.79 21.31
C LYS A 615 -0.96 36.50 22.41
N SER A 616 -0.18 37.49 22.02
CA SER A 616 0.36 38.48 22.92
C SER A 616 -0.75 39.48 23.20
N GLY A 617 -1.24 39.46 24.44
CA GLY A 617 -2.23 40.40 24.95
C GLY A 617 -1.73 41.85 24.99
N PRO A 618 -2.52 42.80 25.50
CA PRO A 618 -3.43 42.66 26.65
C PRO A 618 -4.93 42.79 26.36
#